data_AF-A0A3T1AS78-F1
#
_entry.id   AF-A0A3T1AS78-F1
#
_cell.length_a   1.000
_cell.length_b   1.000
_cell.length_c   1.000
_cell.angle_alpha   90.00
_cell.angle_beta   90.00
_cell.angle_gamma   90.00
#
_symmetry.space_group_name_H-M   'P 1'
#
loop_
_entity.id
_entity.type
_entity.pdbx_description
1 polymer ?
#
loop_
_entity_poly.entity_id
_entity_poly.type
_entity_poly.pdbx_seq_one_letter_code
_entity_poly.pdbx_strand_id
1 'polypeptide(L)'
;MRAFPTVATAAVLVLAGCANSADSPGSPGSPASLAPSLSPSAVPGPSPSEIPREPGDKPPVTGWVSGSVTRGGQGPCYGFLADDGTRYALYNADGLELPQGKRAKVYLETTLIRIYCGPGNLMAMTAAEPIT
;
A
#
# COMPACT_ATOMS: atom_id res chain seq x y z
N MET A 1 41.06 22.66 2.05
CA MET A 1 40.15 23.83 2.06
C MET A 1 39.78 24.14 0.62
N ARG A 2 38.59 23.72 0.17
CA ARG A 2 38.03 24.08 -1.14
C ARG A 2 36.55 24.34 -0.93
N ALA A 3 36.18 25.61 -0.97
CA ALA A 3 34.82 26.13 -0.87
C ALA A 3 34.26 26.29 -2.28
N PHE A 4 33.01 25.88 -2.49
CA PHE A 4 32.17 26.31 -3.61
C PHE A 4 30.70 26.37 -3.15
N PRO A 5 29.87 27.24 -3.78
CA PRO A 5 28.92 28.08 -3.07
C PRO A 5 27.48 27.56 -3.06
N THR A 6 26.77 28.00 -2.02
CA THR A 6 25.32 27.96 -1.82
C THR A 6 24.57 28.67 -2.94
N VAL A 7 23.61 27.99 -3.57
CA VAL A 7 22.59 28.61 -4.43
C VAL A 7 21.23 28.44 -3.79
N ALA A 8 20.54 29.57 -3.64
CA ALA A 8 19.28 29.72 -2.93
C ALA A 8 18.07 29.75 -3.90
N THR A 9 16.93 29.31 -3.35
CA THR A 9 15.54 29.78 -3.58
C THR A 9 14.89 29.73 -4.96
N ALA A 10 13.73 29.05 -5.01
CA ALA A 10 12.49 29.65 -5.52
C ALA A 10 11.26 28.91 -4.93
N ALA A 11 10.40 29.66 -4.25
CA ALA A 11 9.07 29.23 -3.80
C ALA A 11 8.06 29.40 -4.93
N VAL A 12 7.15 28.44 -5.10
CA VAL A 12 6.06 28.51 -6.09
C VAL A 12 4.71 28.37 -5.39
N LEU A 13 3.81 29.27 -5.77
CA LEU A 13 2.57 29.68 -5.12
C LEU A 13 1.42 28.68 -5.24
N VAL A 14 0.60 28.60 -4.18
CA VAL A 14 -0.66 27.86 -4.12
C VAL A 14 -1.77 28.70 -4.76
N LEU A 15 -2.43 28.19 -5.80
CA LEU A 15 -3.64 28.78 -6.37
C LEU A 15 -4.88 28.07 -5.80
N ALA A 16 -5.53 28.74 -4.86
CA ALA A 16 -6.90 28.44 -4.45
C ALA A 16 -7.88 28.90 -5.56
N GLY A 17 -8.81 28.03 -5.95
CA GLY A 17 -9.82 28.33 -6.96
C GLY A 17 -11.13 27.61 -6.65
N CYS A 18 -11.88 28.14 -5.69
CA CYS A 18 -13.28 27.80 -5.47
C CYS A 18 -14.16 28.64 -6.41
N ALA A 19 -15.03 28.01 -7.20
CA ALA A 19 -16.15 28.70 -7.83
C ALA A 19 -17.36 27.76 -7.94
N ASN A 20 -18.15 27.79 -6.88
CA ASN A 20 -19.51 27.26 -6.79
C ASN A 20 -20.41 28.00 -7.80
N SER A 21 -21.00 27.29 -8.75
CA SER A 21 -22.12 27.80 -9.54
C SER A 21 -23.42 27.37 -8.89
N ALA A 22 -24.08 28.31 -8.23
CA ALA A 22 -25.47 28.21 -7.81
C ALA A 22 -26.28 29.17 -8.67
N ASP A 23 -27.26 28.65 -9.41
CA ASP A 23 -28.38 29.44 -9.90
C ASP A 23 -29.56 28.52 -10.24
N SER A 24 -30.68 28.69 -9.53
CA SER A 24 -31.98 29.06 -10.10
C SER A 24 -33.16 28.88 -9.10
N PRO A 25 -34.28 29.60 -9.31
CA PRO A 25 -35.10 30.20 -8.25
C PRO A 25 -36.44 29.49 -7.95
N GLY A 26 -37.13 29.99 -6.91
CA GLY A 26 -38.35 29.45 -6.26
C GLY A 26 -39.59 29.25 -7.14
N SER A 27 -40.68 28.66 -6.63
CA SER A 27 -41.66 29.34 -5.76
C SER A 27 -42.77 28.36 -5.24
N PRO A 28 -43.85 28.76 -4.53
CA PRO A 28 -44.20 28.26 -3.19
C PRO A 28 -45.47 27.38 -3.08
N GLY A 29 -45.64 26.66 -1.97
CA GLY A 29 -46.90 26.02 -1.55
C GLY A 29 -46.89 25.62 -0.07
N SER A 30 -47.80 26.20 0.72
CA SER A 30 -48.04 25.93 2.16
C SER A 30 -49.08 24.80 2.38
N PRO A 31 -49.57 24.55 3.61
CA PRO A 31 -48.95 23.82 4.71
C PRO A 31 -49.72 22.53 5.06
N ALA A 32 -49.10 21.53 5.70
CA ALA A 32 -49.84 20.49 6.42
C ALA A 32 -49.00 19.90 7.55
N SER A 33 -49.30 20.31 8.78
CA SER A 33 -48.93 19.61 10.01
C SER A 33 -49.41 18.16 9.96
N LEU A 34 -48.56 17.21 10.33
CA LEU A 34 -48.87 15.91 10.94
C LEU A 34 -47.54 15.28 11.41
N ALA A 35 -47.11 15.59 12.63
CA ALA A 35 -46.37 14.63 13.44
C ALA A 35 -47.42 13.73 14.12
N PRO A 36 -47.18 12.45 14.51
CA PRO A 36 -45.89 11.87 14.90
C PRO A 36 -45.64 10.44 14.38
N SER A 37 -44.39 9.93 14.51
CA SER A 37 -44.12 8.61 15.08
C SER A 37 -42.60 8.35 15.10
N LEU A 38 -42.05 8.20 16.29
CA LEU A 38 -40.71 7.67 16.51
C LEU A 38 -40.69 6.20 16.10
N SER A 39 -40.07 5.91 14.96
CA SER A 39 -39.56 4.57 14.66
C SER A 39 -38.04 4.70 14.51
N PRO A 40 -37.22 4.05 15.35
CA PRO A 40 -35.82 3.88 15.01
C PRO A 40 -35.75 2.97 13.80
N SER A 41 -35.63 3.55 12.60
CA SER A 41 -35.19 2.82 11.41
C SER A 41 -33.81 2.27 11.74
N ALA A 42 -33.75 0.99 12.11
CA ALA A 42 -32.53 0.24 12.13
C ALA A 42 -31.98 0.26 10.71
N VAL A 43 -31.04 1.19 10.45
CA VAL A 43 -30.24 1.20 9.24
C VAL A 43 -29.47 -0.12 9.25
N PRO A 44 -29.64 -1.01 8.28
CA PRO A 44 -28.67 -2.07 8.06
C PRO A 44 -27.38 -1.34 7.70
N GLY A 45 -26.46 -1.22 8.66
CA GLY A 45 -25.11 -0.75 8.36
C GLY A 45 -24.54 -1.64 7.25
N PRO A 46 -23.69 -1.10 6.35
CA PRO A 46 -23.10 -1.92 5.31
C PRO A 46 -22.34 -3.07 5.98
N SER A 47 -22.86 -4.29 5.80
CA SER A 47 -22.11 -5.50 6.15
C SER A 47 -20.75 -5.39 5.47
N PRO A 48 -19.63 -5.66 6.18
CA PRO A 48 -18.34 -5.68 5.51
C PRO A 48 -18.44 -6.74 4.41
N SER A 49 -18.49 -6.28 3.15
CA SER A 49 -18.34 -7.15 2.01
C SER A 49 -16.94 -7.72 2.13
N GLU A 50 -16.84 -8.91 2.71
CA GLU A 50 -15.66 -9.74 2.56
C GLU A 50 -15.58 -10.07 1.08
N ILE A 51 -14.92 -9.20 0.32
CA ILE A 51 -14.64 -9.42 -1.09
C ILE A 51 -13.88 -10.75 -1.12
N PRO A 52 -14.47 -11.82 -1.69
CA PRO A 52 -13.74 -13.06 -1.83
C PRO A 52 -12.52 -12.73 -2.69
N ARG A 53 -11.31 -12.90 -2.13
CA ARG A 53 -10.10 -12.80 -2.93
C ARG A 53 -10.14 -13.99 -3.87
N GLU A 54 -10.37 -13.71 -5.14
CA GLU A 54 -10.12 -14.64 -6.22
C GLU A 54 -8.73 -15.25 -5.96
N PRO A 55 -8.62 -16.58 -5.78
CA PRO A 55 -7.32 -17.23 -5.74
C PRO A 55 -6.64 -16.87 -7.05
N GLY A 56 -5.57 -16.08 -7.01
CA GLY A 56 -4.80 -15.80 -8.21
C GLY A 56 -4.44 -17.13 -8.87
N ASP A 57 -4.81 -17.30 -10.13
CA ASP A 57 -4.73 -18.54 -10.93
C ASP A 57 -3.35 -19.22 -10.95
N LYS A 58 -2.33 -18.55 -10.42
CA LYS A 58 -1.01 -19.13 -10.20
C LYS A 58 -0.67 -19.18 -8.72
N PRO A 59 -0.34 -20.38 -8.19
CA PRO A 59 0.19 -20.46 -6.86
C PRO A 59 1.47 -19.60 -6.78
N PRO A 60 1.67 -18.87 -5.68
CA PRO A 60 2.91 -18.16 -5.42
C PRO A 60 4.11 -19.11 -5.53
N VAL A 61 5.17 -18.67 -6.22
CA VAL A 61 6.41 -19.44 -6.34
C VAL A 61 7.04 -19.57 -4.96
N THR A 62 7.15 -20.80 -4.47
CA THR A 62 7.82 -21.14 -3.21
C THR A 62 9.18 -21.77 -3.48
N GLY A 63 10.05 -21.71 -2.47
CA GLY A 63 11.41 -22.23 -2.54
C GLY A 63 12.46 -21.16 -2.80
N TRP A 64 13.64 -21.61 -3.21
CA TRP A 64 14.78 -20.71 -3.41
C TRP A 64 14.66 -19.88 -4.69
N VAL A 65 14.77 -18.56 -4.54
CA VAL A 65 14.75 -17.61 -5.64
C VAL A 65 15.97 -16.69 -5.54
N SER A 66 16.68 -16.49 -6.65
CA SER A 66 17.81 -15.56 -6.74
C SER A 66 17.36 -14.22 -7.31
N GLY A 67 18.05 -13.16 -6.89
CA GLY A 67 17.69 -11.81 -7.30
C GLY A 67 18.47 -10.73 -6.56
N SER A 68 17.91 -9.53 -6.57
CA SER A 68 18.50 -8.32 -6.02
C SER A 68 17.58 -7.66 -4.99
N VAL A 69 18.17 -7.21 -3.89
CA VAL A 69 17.45 -6.52 -2.82
C VAL A 69 17.20 -5.07 -3.26
N THR A 70 15.94 -4.72 -3.54
CA THR A 70 15.55 -3.37 -3.97
C THR A 70 15.29 -2.43 -2.79
N ARG A 71 14.84 -2.99 -1.67
CA ARG A 71 14.67 -2.30 -0.39
C ARG A 71 15.19 -3.21 0.72
N GLY A 72 16.23 -2.78 1.40
CA GLY A 72 16.91 -3.55 2.44
C GLY A 72 16.97 -2.80 3.76
N GLY A 73 17.70 -3.36 4.73
CA GLY A 73 17.89 -2.82 6.07
C GLY A 73 17.80 -3.91 7.14
N GLN A 74 17.73 -3.48 8.39
CA GLN A 74 17.34 -4.31 9.52
C GLN A 74 15.88 -4.05 9.83
N GLY A 75 15.02 -5.04 9.62
CA GLY A 75 13.61 -4.94 9.96
C GLY A 75 12.75 -5.80 9.05
N PRO A 76 11.55 -6.17 9.48
CA PRO A 76 10.84 -7.36 8.98
C PRO A 76 10.33 -7.26 7.53
N CYS A 77 10.48 -6.13 6.84
CA CYS A 77 9.96 -5.91 5.48
C CYS A 77 11.07 -5.52 4.50
N TYR A 78 11.15 -6.27 3.40
CA TYR A 78 12.17 -6.08 2.35
C TYR A 78 11.52 -6.05 0.97
N GLY A 79 12.19 -5.38 0.03
CA GLY A 79 11.86 -5.44 -1.39
C GLY A 79 12.88 -6.31 -2.11
N PHE A 80 12.40 -7.23 -2.94
CA PHE A 80 13.24 -8.15 -3.69
C PHE A 80 12.79 -8.23 -5.15
N LEU A 81 13.73 -8.09 -6.07
CA LEU A 81 13.51 -8.29 -7.49
C LEU A 81 14.23 -9.57 -7.90
N ALA A 82 13.45 -10.61 -8.16
CA ALA A 82 13.97 -11.88 -8.62
C ALA A 82 14.50 -11.79 -10.06
N ASP A 83 15.42 -12.69 -10.42
CA ASP A 83 16.09 -12.69 -11.72
C ASP A 83 15.10 -12.98 -12.89
N ASP A 84 13.94 -13.57 -12.62
CA ASP A 84 12.83 -13.75 -13.57
C ASP A 84 12.01 -12.45 -13.80
N GLY A 85 12.36 -11.36 -13.10
CA GLY A 85 11.69 -10.07 -13.16
C GLY A 85 10.52 -9.93 -12.17
N THR A 86 10.22 -10.97 -11.39
CA THR A 86 9.13 -10.90 -10.41
C THR A 86 9.53 -10.01 -9.23
N ARG A 87 8.66 -9.08 -8.89
CA ARG A 87 8.81 -8.21 -7.70
C ARG A 87 8.13 -8.86 -6.50
N TYR A 88 8.89 -9.03 -5.44
CA TYR A 88 8.42 -9.56 -4.17
C TYR A 88 8.53 -8.52 -3.06
N ALA A 89 7.51 -8.47 -2.21
CA ALA A 89 7.52 -7.79 -0.94
C ALA A 89 7.71 -8.87 0.13
N LEU A 90 8.89 -8.95 0.73
CA LEU A 90 9.27 -10.02 1.64
C LEU A 90 9.00 -9.61 3.08
N TYR A 91 8.35 -10.50 3.82
CA TYR A 91 8.22 -10.41 5.26
C TYR A 91 9.09 -11.50 5.92
N ASN A 92 9.89 -11.14 6.91
CA ASN A 92 10.57 -12.09 7.77
C ASN A 92 10.39 -11.68 9.24
N ALA A 93 9.87 -12.61 10.05
CA ALA A 93 9.56 -12.34 11.45
C ALA A 93 10.83 -12.12 12.30
N ASP A 94 11.94 -12.75 11.93
CA ASP A 94 13.20 -12.70 12.67
C ASP A 94 13.97 -11.39 12.45
N GLY A 95 13.63 -10.60 11.41
CA GLY A 95 14.27 -9.32 11.14
C GLY A 95 15.71 -9.44 10.61
N LEU A 96 15.97 -10.36 9.68
CA LEU A 96 17.26 -10.55 9.01
C LEU A 96 17.87 -9.25 8.42
N GLU A 97 19.19 -9.07 8.47
CA GLU A 97 19.83 -7.97 7.75
C GLU A 97 19.95 -8.30 6.26
N LEU A 98 19.19 -7.62 5.40
CA LEU A 98 19.39 -7.67 3.94
C LEU A 98 19.92 -6.33 3.43
N PRO A 99 21.20 -6.26 3.00
CA PRO A 99 21.77 -5.04 2.46
C PRO A 99 21.12 -4.68 1.11
N GLN A 100 20.59 -3.46 1.03
CA GLN A 100 20.00 -2.94 -0.21
C GLN A 100 21.03 -2.90 -1.34
N GLY A 101 20.59 -3.21 -2.56
CA GLY A 101 21.40 -3.22 -3.77
C GLY A 101 22.32 -4.43 -3.91
N LYS A 102 22.33 -5.35 -2.92
CA LYS A 102 23.07 -6.61 -3.01
C LYS A 102 22.23 -7.71 -3.64
N ARG A 103 22.93 -8.70 -4.18
CA ARG A 103 22.30 -9.92 -4.67
C ARG A 103 22.23 -10.95 -3.56
N ALA A 104 21.12 -11.66 -3.52
CA ALA A 104 20.88 -12.71 -2.54
C ALA A 104 20.01 -13.79 -3.15
N LYS A 105 20.09 -14.97 -2.57
CA LYS A 105 19.17 -16.08 -2.75
C LYS A 105 18.28 -16.12 -1.52
N VAL A 106 16.97 -16.08 -1.70
CA VAL A 106 16.00 -16.08 -0.60
C VAL A 106 15.09 -17.30 -0.72
N TYR A 107 14.75 -17.89 0.42
CA TYR A 107 13.77 -18.97 0.46
C TYR A 107 12.39 -18.38 0.72
N LEU A 108 11.51 -18.51 -0.27
CA LEU A 108 10.15 -17.95 -0.24
C LEU A 108 9.13 -18.99 0.18
N GLU A 109 8.24 -18.57 1.07
CA GLU A 109 7.07 -19.32 1.48
C GLU A 109 5.81 -18.49 1.36
N THR A 110 4.68 -19.18 1.24
CA THR A 110 3.39 -18.53 1.30
C THR A 110 3.15 -17.98 2.69
N THR A 111 2.58 -16.78 2.76
CA THR A 111 2.25 -16.16 4.04
C THR A 111 0.77 -15.90 4.14
N LEU A 112 0.17 -16.27 5.28
CA LEU A 112 -1.19 -15.89 5.63
C LEU A 112 -1.26 -14.47 6.22
N ILE A 113 -0.10 -13.93 6.61
CA ILE A 113 0.01 -12.59 7.17
C ILE A 113 -0.19 -11.57 6.06
N ARG A 114 -1.10 -10.62 6.28
CA ARG A 114 -1.48 -9.56 5.32
C ARG A 114 -0.87 -8.21 5.70
N ILE A 115 0.43 -8.16 5.91
CA ILE A 115 1.17 -6.92 6.20
C ILE A 115 1.66 -6.31 4.88
N TYR A 116 1.47 -5.00 4.72
CA TYR A 116 1.98 -4.28 3.56
C TYR A 116 3.48 -3.98 3.73
N CYS A 117 4.33 -4.82 3.13
CA CYS A 117 5.79 -4.61 3.11
C CYS A 117 6.29 -3.79 1.91
N GLY A 118 5.39 -3.39 1.00
CA GLY A 118 5.69 -2.62 -0.20
C GLY A 118 4.98 -3.17 -1.44
N PRO A 119 5.29 -2.64 -2.63
CA PRO A 119 4.76 -3.16 -3.88
C PRO A 119 5.36 -4.52 -4.23
N GLY A 120 4.57 -5.37 -4.89
CA GLY A 120 4.98 -6.71 -5.33
C GLY A 120 4.15 -7.82 -4.68
N ASN A 121 4.54 -9.06 -4.96
CA ASN A 121 3.90 -10.24 -4.35
C ASN A 121 4.37 -10.39 -2.91
N LEU A 122 3.44 -10.35 -1.96
CA LEU A 122 3.73 -10.54 -0.55
C LEU A 122 4.07 -12.01 -0.28
N MET A 123 5.29 -12.26 0.19
CA MET A 123 5.77 -13.59 0.58
C MET A 123 6.44 -13.55 1.94
N ALA A 124 6.44 -14.69 2.63
CA ALA A 124 7.35 -14.89 3.76
C ALA A 124 8.73 -15.28 3.23
N MET A 125 9.77 -14.76 3.87
CA MET A 125 11.14 -15.20 3.68
C MET A 125 11.59 -15.89 4.96
N THR A 126 12.03 -17.14 4.87
CA THR A 126 12.51 -17.92 6.03
C THR A 126 14.02 -18.09 6.05
N ALA A 127 14.68 -17.89 4.92
CA ALA A 127 16.14 -17.90 4.81
C ALA A 127 16.62 -16.93 3.73
N ALA A 128 17.84 -16.42 3.90
CA ALA A 128 18.53 -15.59 2.93
C ALA A 128 20.03 -15.91 2.92
N GLU A 129 20.59 -16.03 1.73
CA GLU A 129 22.01 -16.27 1.48
C GLU A 129 22.56 -15.18 0.54
N PRO A 130 23.61 -14.44 0.92
CA PRO A 130 24.22 -13.46 0.02
C PRO A 130 24.91 -14.17 -1.16
N ILE A 131 24.74 -13.60 -2.35
CA ILE A 131 25.46 -14.02 -3.56
C ILE A 131 26.56 -12.98 -3.75
N THR A 132 27.78 -13.34 -3.38
CA THR A 132 28.96 -12.47 -3.43
C THR A 132 29.58 -12.45 -4.82
#